data_AF-A0A0B6EZ40-F1
#
_entry.id   AF-A0A0B6EZ40-F1
#
_cell.length_a   1.000
_cell.length_b   1.000
_cell.length_c   1.000
_cell.angle_alpha   90.00
_cell.angle_beta   90.00
_cell.angle_gamma   90.00
#
_symmetry.space_group_name_H-M   'P 1'
#
loop_
_entity.id
_entity.type
_entity.pdbx_description
1 polymer ?
#
loop_
_entity_poly.entity_id
_entity_poly.type
_entity_poly.pdbx_seq_one_letter_code
_entity_poly.pdbx_strand_id
1 'polypeptide(L)'
;MSVEATVLPAAMLGISGLVVLAVGEYGGELELLVETSESVTGCPRCGVVAVAHGRREHLVRDIPSAGRPVLLVWRKRLWRCAEPACPQRTRSVHLIKRRQ
;
A
#
# COMPACT_ATOMS: atom_id res chain seq x y z
N MET A 1 18.22 22.29 4.92
CA MET A 1 18.07 22.33 3.46
C MET A 1 16.66 21.88 3.15
N SER A 2 15.77 22.84 2.96
CA SER A 2 14.35 22.60 2.70
C SER A 2 14.19 22.29 1.23
N VAL A 3 14.02 21.02 0.88
CA VAL A 3 13.46 20.68 -0.42
C VAL A 3 11.95 20.77 -0.28
N GLU A 4 11.35 21.80 -0.88
CA GLU A 4 9.93 21.75 -1.25
C GLU A 4 9.78 20.61 -2.26
N ALA A 5 9.66 19.39 -1.77
CA ALA A 5 9.19 18.28 -2.57
C ALA A 5 7.72 18.61 -2.87
N THR A 6 7.45 19.12 -4.06
CA THR A 6 6.09 19.14 -4.61
C THR A 6 5.51 17.76 -4.39
N VAL A 7 4.63 17.64 -3.40
CA VAL A 7 4.08 16.37 -2.96
C VAL A 7 3.22 15.87 -4.10
N LEU A 8 3.77 15.02 -4.99
CA LEU A 8 2.95 14.39 -6.01
C LEU A 8 2.03 13.42 -5.28
N PRO A 9 0.70 13.63 -5.26
CA PRO A 9 -0.20 12.60 -4.77
C PRO A 9 -0.05 11.36 -5.66
N ALA A 10 -0.16 10.16 -5.09
CA ALA A 10 -0.04 8.90 -5.82
C ALA A 10 -1.04 8.81 -7.01
N ALA A 11 -2.13 9.59 -6.96
CA ALA A 11 -3.04 9.79 -8.08
C ALA A 11 -2.34 10.32 -9.36
N MET A 12 -1.28 11.13 -9.23
CA MET A 12 -0.48 11.61 -10.37
C MET A 12 0.36 10.51 -11.03
N LEU A 13 0.56 9.37 -10.36
CA LEU A 13 1.17 8.17 -10.95
C LEU A 13 0.13 7.30 -11.68
N GLY A 14 -1.12 7.75 -11.79
CA GLY A 14 -2.23 6.97 -12.33
C GLY A 14 -2.70 5.84 -11.41
N ILE A 15 -2.19 5.76 -10.17
CA ILE A 15 -2.51 4.67 -9.25
C ILE A 15 -3.60 5.11 -8.28
N SER A 16 -4.83 4.73 -8.60
CA SER A 16 -5.99 5.02 -7.76
C SER A 16 -6.01 4.14 -6.52
N GLY A 17 -6.45 4.72 -5.40
CA GLY A 17 -6.59 4.01 -4.14
C GLY A 17 -5.31 3.88 -3.32
N LEU A 18 -4.21 4.54 -3.73
CA LEU A 18 -3.01 4.71 -2.91
C LEU A 18 -2.91 6.11 -2.32
N VAL A 19 -2.37 6.20 -1.11
CA VAL A 19 -2.00 7.44 -0.44
C VAL A 19 -0.49 7.48 -0.24
N VAL A 20 0.13 8.64 -0.45
CA VAL A 20 1.55 8.84 -0.15
C VAL A 20 1.70 9.13 1.34
N LEU A 21 2.55 8.37 2.00
CA LEU A 21 2.87 8.51 3.42
C LEU A 21 4.16 9.30 3.64
N ALA A 22 5.14 9.11 2.76
CA ALA A 22 6.41 9.81 2.81
C ALA A 22 7.04 9.87 1.41
N VAL A 23 7.87 10.89 1.22
CA VAL A 23 8.65 11.11 0.00
C VAL A 23 10.10 11.30 0.43
N GLY A 24 11.02 10.64 -0.27
CA GLY A 24 12.45 10.76 -0.07
C GLY A 24 13.19 10.73 -1.40
N GLU A 25 14.47 11.07 -1.36
CA GLU A 25 15.37 10.88 -2.49
C GLU A 25 16.58 10.07 -2.03
N TYR A 26 16.91 9.01 -2.75
CA TYR A 26 18.05 8.14 -2.45
C TYR A 26 18.77 7.73 -3.73
N GLY A 27 20.08 7.92 -3.81
CA GLY A 27 20.87 7.54 -4.98
C GLY A 27 20.45 8.22 -6.30
N GLY A 28 19.76 9.37 -6.24
CA GLY A 28 19.20 10.06 -7.42
C GLY A 28 17.81 9.57 -7.85
N GLU A 29 17.27 8.53 -7.20
CA GLU A 29 15.90 8.04 -7.40
C GLU A 29 14.93 8.71 -6.42
N LEU A 30 13.71 8.98 -6.89
CA LEU A 30 12.62 9.44 -6.02
C LEU A 30 12.00 8.22 -5.33
N GLU A 31 12.00 8.19 -4.01
CA GLU A 31 11.36 7.14 -3.22
C GLU A 31 10.01 7.60 -2.69
N LEU A 32 8.97 6.82 -2.97
CA LEU A 32 7.60 7.10 -2.54
C LEU A 32 7.09 5.98 -1.64
N LEU A 33 6.95 6.26 -0.35
CA LEU A 33 6.28 5.35 0.57
C LEU A 33 4.77 5.54 0.41
N VAL A 34 4.08 4.48 0.01
CA VAL A 34 2.63 4.52 -0.24
C VAL A 34 1.89 3.40 0.47
N GLU A 35 0.60 3.61 0.65
CA GLU A 35 -0.29 2.65 1.28
C GLU A 35 -1.66 2.65 0.61
N THR A 36 -2.38 1.53 0.65
CA THR A 36 -3.77 1.52 0.21
C THR A 36 -4.64 2.35 1.14
N SER A 37 -5.45 3.22 0.54
CA SER A 37 -6.44 4.04 1.25
C SER A 37 -7.44 3.22 2.07
N GLU A 38 -7.79 2.01 1.60
CA GLU A 38 -8.72 1.11 2.29
C GLU A 38 -8.26 0.78 3.72
N SER A 39 -9.03 1.26 4.70
CA SER A 39 -8.78 1.13 6.15
C SER A 39 -9.63 0.10 6.85
N VAL A 40 -10.62 -0.48 6.16
CA VAL A 40 -11.51 -1.51 6.69
C VAL A 40 -11.69 -2.56 5.59
N THR A 41 -11.61 -3.84 5.95
CA THR A 41 -11.92 -4.94 5.04
C THR A 41 -12.59 -6.08 5.80
N GLY A 42 -13.36 -6.90 5.10
CA GLY A 42 -13.92 -8.14 5.62
C GLY A 42 -13.02 -9.35 5.37
N CYS A 43 -13.23 -10.41 6.15
CA CYS A 43 -12.74 -11.74 5.82
C CYS A 43 -13.47 -12.26 4.56
N PRO A 44 -12.76 -12.71 3.51
CA PRO A 44 -13.41 -13.19 2.29
C PRO A 44 -14.21 -14.49 2.49
N ARG A 45 -14.09 -15.15 3.64
CA ARG A 45 -14.83 -16.39 3.95
C ARG A 45 -16.08 -16.18 4.79
N CYS A 46 -16.04 -15.32 5.81
CA CYS A 46 -17.13 -15.16 6.76
C CYS A 46 -17.69 -13.72 6.82
N GLY A 47 -17.11 -12.76 6.09
CA GLY A 47 -17.56 -11.38 6.05
C GLY A 47 -17.20 -10.53 7.28
N VAL A 48 -16.83 -11.16 8.41
CA VAL A 48 -16.42 -10.43 9.63
C VAL A 48 -15.27 -9.47 9.34
N VAL A 49 -15.36 -8.26 9.90
CA VAL A 49 -14.33 -7.23 9.75
C VAL A 49 -12.98 -7.79 10.21
N ALA A 50 -12.01 -7.77 9.29
CA ALA A 50 -10.66 -8.21 9.56
C ALA A 50 -9.90 -7.12 10.31
N VAL A 51 -8.97 -7.54 11.15
CA VAL A 51 -8.08 -6.66 11.91
C VAL A 51 -6.73 -6.56 11.22
N ALA A 52 -6.20 -5.35 11.12
CA ALA A 52 -4.83 -5.13 10.69
C ALA A 52 -3.90 -5.64 11.80
N HIS A 53 -2.93 -6.48 11.45
CA HIS A 53 -2.01 -7.09 12.42
C HIS A 53 -0.54 -6.96 12.04
N GLY A 54 -0.27 -6.37 10.88
CA GLY A 54 1.08 -6.22 10.37
C GLY A 54 1.11 -5.40 9.10
N ARG A 55 2.31 -5.10 8.65
CA ARG A 55 2.58 -4.34 7.43
C ARG A 55 3.75 -4.99 6.72
N ARG A 56 3.68 -5.10 5.39
CA ARG A 56 4.75 -5.62 4.56
C ARG A 56 5.04 -4.65 3.44
N GLU A 57 6.30 -4.36 3.21
CA GLU A 57 6.74 -3.45 2.15
C GLU A 57 7.06 -4.24 0.89
N HIS A 58 6.51 -3.76 -0.23
CA HIS A 58 6.77 -4.27 -1.57
C HIS A 58 7.40 -3.15 -2.38
N LEU A 59 8.62 -3.38 -2.84
CA LEU A 59 9.32 -2.46 -3.72
C LEU A 59 8.80 -2.65 -5.14
N VAL A 60 8.35 -1.57 -5.74
CA VAL A 60 7.95 -1.50 -7.15
C VAL A 60 8.85 -0.45 -7.80
N ARG A 61 9.91 -0.94 -8.46
CA ARG A 61 10.66 -0.17 -9.45
C ARG A 61 9.87 -0.26 -10.76
N ASP A 62 10.04 0.67 -11.69
CA ASP A 62 9.39 0.71 -13.04
C ASP A 62 8.22 1.68 -13.21
N ILE A 63 8.00 2.65 -12.32
CA ILE A 63 7.04 3.75 -12.60
C ILE A 63 7.85 4.99 -12.99
N PRO A 64 8.07 5.27 -14.29
CA PRO A 64 8.67 6.53 -14.69
C PRO A 64 7.71 7.67 -14.36
N SER A 65 8.18 8.65 -13.58
CA SER A 65 7.45 9.90 -13.32
C SER A 65 8.31 11.07 -13.77
N ALA A 66 7.79 11.90 -14.67
CA ALA A 66 8.45 13.12 -15.15
C ALA A 66 9.93 12.93 -15.59
N GLY A 67 10.26 11.77 -16.19
CA GLY A 67 11.61 11.46 -16.67
C GLY A 67 12.61 11.05 -15.59
N ARG A 68 12.18 10.84 -14.34
CA ARG A 68 13.01 10.37 -13.23
C ARG A 68 12.64 8.92 -12.85
N PRO A 69 13.63 8.08 -12.49
CA PRO A 69 13.35 6.79 -11.87
C PRO A 69 12.66 7.00 -10.52
N VAL A 70 11.51 6.34 -10.32
CA VAL A 70 10.78 6.34 -9.06
C VAL A 70 10.75 4.93 -8.49
N LEU A 71 11.16 4.81 -7.23
CA LEU A 71 10.97 3.63 -6.42
C LEU A 71 9.70 3.81 -5.59
N LEU A 72 8.66 3.04 -5.89
CA LEU A 72 7.46 2.99 -5.09
C LEU A 72 7.59 1.91 -4.01
N VAL A 73 7.64 2.33 -2.75
CA VAL A 73 7.62 1.45 -1.60
C VAL A 73 6.17 1.27 -1.15
N TRP A 74 5.53 0.19 -1.57
CA TRP A 74 4.16 -0.10 -1.17
C TRP A 74 4.10 -0.81 0.18
N ARG A 75 3.73 -0.07 1.22
CA ARG A 75 3.49 -0.56 2.57
C ARG A 75 2.10 -1.19 2.69
N LYS A 76 1.99 -2.44 2.28
CA LYS A 76 0.73 -3.20 2.31
C LYS A 76 0.35 -3.58 3.75
N ARG A 77 -0.88 -3.24 4.16
CA ARG A 77 -1.48 -3.75 5.41
C ARG A 77 -1.75 -5.25 5.29
N LEU A 78 -1.37 -5.99 6.32
CA LEU A 78 -1.68 -7.41 6.48
C LEU A 78 -2.90 -7.54 7.39
N TRP A 79 -3.88 -8.30 6.92
CA TRP A 79 -5.17 -8.45 7.56
C TRP A 79 -5.37 -9.87 8.08
N ARG A 80 -6.01 -10.00 9.24
CA ARG A 80 -6.37 -11.28 9.84
C ARG A 80 -7.85 -11.29 10.19
N CYS A 81 -8.52 -12.42 9.97
CA CYS A 81 -9.90 -12.59 10.41
C CYS A 81 -10.00 -12.52 11.94
N ALA A 82 -10.91 -11.69 12.46
CA ALA A 82 -11.16 -11.57 13.90
C ALA A 82 -11.98 -12.73 14.47
N GLU A 83 -12.79 -13.40 13.65
CA GLU A 83 -13.68 -14.50 14.06
C GLU A 83 -12.89 -15.74 14.51
N PRO A 84 -12.94 -16.14 15.81
CA PRO A 84 -12.21 -17.27 16.36
C PRO A 84 -12.51 -18.60 15.69
N ALA A 85 -13.77 -18.84 15.31
CA ALA A 85 -14.22 -20.08 14.66
C ALA A 85 -13.96 -20.07 13.14
N CYS A 86 -13.49 -18.95 12.57
CA CYS A 86 -13.23 -18.89 11.15
C CYS A 86 -11.93 -19.63 10.81
N PRO A 87 -11.97 -20.64 9.93
CA PRO A 87 -10.78 -21.38 9.50
C PRO A 87 -9.78 -20.52 8.68
N GLN A 88 -10.14 -19.29 8.29
CA GLN A 88 -9.19 -18.32 7.71
C GLN A 88 -8.34 -17.59 8.77
N ARG A 89 -8.63 -17.72 10.07
CA ARG A 89 -7.96 -16.99 11.16
C ARG A 89 -6.45 -17.22 11.24
N THR A 90 -5.96 -18.38 10.82
CA THR A 90 -4.53 -18.73 10.90
C THR A 90 -3.70 -18.06 9.81
N ARG A 91 -4.32 -17.58 8.72
CA ARG A 91 -3.61 -17.00 7.57
C ARG A 91 -3.97 -15.52 7.41
N SER A 92 -3.02 -14.76 6.86
CA SER A 92 -3.34 -13.41 6.39
C SER A 92 -4.36 -13.52 5.26
N VAL A 93 -5.46 -12.78 5.35
CA VAL A 93 -6.44 -12.76 4.26
C VAL A 93 -5.87 -11.92 3.12
N HIS A 94 -5.67 -12.55 1.96
CA HIS A 94 -5.23 -11.84 0.77
C HIS A 94 -6.43 -11.07 0.23
N LEU A 95 -6.30 -9.75 0.17
CA LEU A 95 -7.22 -8.92 -0.59
C LEU A 95 -7.03 -9.26 -2.06
N ILE A 96 -8.01 -9.94 -2.67
CA ILE A 96 -8.13 -9.95 -4.12
C ILE A 96 -8.24 -8.48 -4.50
N LYS A 97 -7.24 -7.94 -5.21
CA LYS A 97 -7.38 -6.65 -5.87
C LYS A 97 -8.67 -6.77 -6.68
N ARG A 98 -9.74 -6.05 -6.31
CA ARG A 98 -10.79 -5.79 -7.30
C ARG A 98 -10.01 -5.24 -8.51
N ARG A 99 -10.05 -5.97 -9.63
CA ARG A 99 -9.35 -5.57 -10.85
C ARG A 99 -9.72 -4.11 -11.11
N GLN A 100 -8.74 -3.24 -10.91
CA GLN A 100 -8.66 -1.97 -11.62
C GLN A 100 -8.07 -2.31 -12.98
#